data_AF-A0A259JA71-F1
#
_entry.id   AF-A0A259JA71-F1
#
_cell.length_a   1.000
_cell.length_b   1.000
_cell.length_c   1.000
_cell.angle_alpha   90.00
_cell.angle_beta   90.00
_cell.angle_gamma   90.00
#
_symmetry.space_group_name_H-M   'P 1'
#
loop_
_entity.id
_entity.type
_entity.pdbx_description
1 polymer ?
#
loop_
_entity_poly.entity_id
_entity_poly.type
_entity_poly.pdbx_seq_one_letter_code
_entity_poly.pdbx_strand_id
1 'polypeptide(L)' 'QRIIGLKAGRIVFDGPPDALDTAALTAIYGEEDWSRTIREAEDDAADEAAAQDAARLVRAQATPAAVARAL' A
#
# COMPACT_ATOMS: atom_id res chain seq x y z
N GLN A 1 1.81 11.07 2.00
CA GLN A 1 1.98 11.30 0.54
C GLN A 1 0.76 12.07 0.03
N ARG A 2 0.79 12.67 -1.17
CA ARG A 2 -0.34 13.46 -1.71
C ARG A 2 -0.51 13.14 -3.20
N ILE A 3 -1.75 13.05 -3.65
CA ILE A 3 -2.13 12.66 -5.02
C ILE A 3 -2.97 13.78 -5.64
N ILE A 4 -2.70 14.09 -6.91
CA ILE A 4 -3.48 15.03 -7.70
C ILE A 4 -3.98 14.32 -8.97
N GLY A 5 -5.31 14.26 -9.12
CA GLY A 5 -5.98 13.68 -10.27
C GLY A 5 -6.42 14.75 -11.28
N LEU A 6 -6.16 14.49 -12.57
CA LEU A 6 -6.44 15.41 -13.66
C LEU A 6 -7.38 14.80 -14.70
N LYS A 7 -8.34 15.59 -15.19
CA LYS A 7 -9.17 15.24 -16.35
C LYS A 7 -9.30 16.44 -17.28
N ALA A 8 -8.94 16.23 -18.55
CA ALA A 8 -8.96 17.27 -19.57
C ALA A 8 -8.28 18.59 -19.13
N GLY A 9 -7.10 18.48 -18.51
CA GLY A 9 -6.32 19.63 -18.05
C GLY A 9 -6.84 20.34 -16.80
N ARG A 10 -7.83 19.77 -16.10
CA ARG A 10 -8.40 20.31 -14.85
C ARG A 10 -8.17 19.37 -13.68
N ILE A 11 -7.93 19.93 -12.50
CA ILE A 11 -7.85 19.16 -11.25
C ILE A 11 -9.25 18.70 -10.87
N VAL A 12 -9.40 17.38 -10.73
CA VAL A 12 -10.66 16.73 -10.31
C VAL A 12 -10.52 16.00 -8.97
N PHE A 13 -9.28 15.78 -8.51
CA PHE A 13 -8.98 15.23 -7.20
C PHE A 13 -7.68 15.85 -6.66
N ASP A 14 -7.64 16.18 -5.37
CA ASP A 14 -6.44 16.60 -4.66
C ASP A 14 -6.57 16.19 -3.19
N GLY A 15 -5.78 15.20 -2.76
CA GLY A 15 -5.94 14.62 -1.45
C GLY A 15 -4.89 13.57 -1.08
N PRO A 16 -5.00 12.97 0.12
CA PRO A 16 -4.17 11.84 0.50
C PRO A 16 -4.53 10.57 -0.30
N PRO A 17 -3.63 9.58 -0.38
CA PRO A 17 -3.90 8.30 -1.07
C PRO A 17 -5.14 7.58 -0.55
N ASP A 18 -5.35 7.60 0.77
CA ASP A 18 -6.48 6.92 1.42
C ASP A 18 -7.85 7.53 1.05
N ALA A 19 -7.87 8.72 0.47
CA ALA A 19 -9.08 9.37 -0.03
C ALA A 19 -9.35 9.07 -1.51
N LEU A 20 -8.50 8.29 -2.19
CA LEU A 20 -8.66 7.93 -3.60
C LEU A 20 -9.66 6.78 -3.75
N ASP A 21 -10.94 7.08 -3.58
CA ASP A 21 -12.04 6.11 -3.66
C ASP A 21 -12.55 5.87 -5.10
N THR A 22 -13.53 4.98 -5.26
CA THR A 22 -14.19 4.68 -6.54
C THR A 22 -14.71 5.94 -7.24
N ALA A 23 -15.23 6.91 -6.49
CA ALA A 23 -15.76 8.15 -7.05
C ALA A 23 -14.64 9.06 -7.58
N ALA A 24 -13.53 9.16 -6.85
CA ALA A 24 -12.32 9.86 -7.31
C ALA A 24 -11.73 9.22 -8.56
N LEU A 25 -11.61 7.89 -8.60
CA LEU A 25 -11.16 7.16 -9.78
C LEU A 25 -12.08 7.37 -10.98
N THR A 26 -13.40 7.34 -10.76
CA THR A 26 -14.39 7.62 -11.79
C THR A 26 -14.28 9.05 -12.33
N ALA A 27 -14.02 10.02 -11.46
CA ALA A 27 -13.82 11.41 -11.85
C ALA A 27 -12.57 11.60 -12.71
N ILE A 28 -11.49 10.86 -12.42
CA ILE A 28 -10.21 10.94 -13.15
C ILE A 28 -10.30 10.18 -14.49
N TYR A 29 -10.76 8.93 -14.47
CA TYR A 29 -10.65 8.00 -15.58
C TYR A 29 -11.96 7.80 -16.38
N GLY A 30 -13.14 8.04 -15.78
CA GLY A 30 -14.45 7.83 -16.41
C GLY A 30 -15.31 6.79 -15.70
N GLU A 31 -16.56 6.60 -16.16
CA GLU A 31 -17.49 5.59 -15.63
C GLU A 31 -17.02 4.18 -16.00
N GLU A 32 -16.19 3.59 -15.15
CA GLU A 32 -15.77 2.19 -15.20
C GLU A 32 -15.93 1.57 -13.80
N ASP A 33 -15.96 0.23 -13.72
CA ASP A 33 -16.17 -0.50 -12.47
C ASP A 33 -14.85 -0.70 -11.71
N TRP A 34 -14.41 0.34 -11.00
CA TRP A 34 -13.16 0.34 -10.22
C TRP A 34 -13.23 -0.47 -8.92
N SER A 35 -14.41 -0.99 -8.57
CA SER A 35 -14.64 -1.69 -7.32
C SER A 35 -13.83 -2.99 -7.21
N ARG A 36 -13.45 -3.60 -8.33
CA ARG A 36 -12.59 -4.81 -8.37
C ARG A 36 -11.13 -4.46 -8.14
N THR A 37 -10.62 -3.44 -8.80
CA THR A 37 -9.22 -3.02 -8.72
C THR A 37 -8.86 -2.53 -7.31
N ILE A 38 -9.78 -1.85 -6.62
CA ILE A 38 -9.56 -1.39 -5.24
C ILE A 38 -9.42 -2.58 -4.28
N ARG A 39 -10.30 -3.59 -4.40
CA ARG A 39 -10.27 -4.78 -3.53
C ARG A 39 -8.99 -5.60 -3.70
N GLU A 40 -8.54 -5.80 -4.94
CA GLU A 40 -7.26 -6.47 -5.19
C GLU A 40 -6.08 -5.71 -4.56
N ALA A 41 -6.06 -4.37 -4.63
CA ALA A 41 -5.02 -3.57 -4.01
C ALA A 41 -5.06 -3.60 -2.46
N GLU A 42 -6.25 -3.68 -1.86
CA GLU A 42 -6.41 -3.84 -0.40
C GLU A 42 -5.94 -5.22 0.08
N ASP A 43 -6.29 -6.28 -0.65
CA ASP A 43 -5.85 -7.65 -0.35
C ASP A 43 -4.33 -7.79 -0.52
N ASP A 44 -3.75 -7.25 -1.61
CA ASP A 44 -2.30 -7.23 -1.83
C ASP A 44 -1.57 -6.44 -0.73
N ALA A 45 -2.11 -5.29 -0.31
CA ALA A 45 -1.54 -4.49 0.76
C ALA A 45 -1.59 -5.21 2.13
N ALA A 46 -2.67 -5.96 2.39
CA ALA A 46 -2.80 -6.78 3.59
C ALA A 46 -1.80 -7.95 3.61
N ASP A 47 -1.63 -8.62 2.48
CA ASP A 47 -0.66 -9.71 2.31
C ASP A 47 0.78 -9.21 2.44
N GLU A 48 1.09 -8.05 1.87
CA GLU A 48 2.42 -7.44 1.96
C GLU A 48 2.72 -6.96 3.39
N ALA A 49 1.73 -6.40 4.09
CA ALA A 49 1.85 -6.05 5.51
C ALA A 49 2.07 -7.29 6.39
N ALA A 50 1.35 -8.39 6.13
CA ALA A 50 1.51 -9.65 6.85
C ALA A 50 2.88 -10.29 6.60
N ALA A 51 3.38 -10.25 5.36
CA ALA A 51 4.71 -10.72 5.00
C ALA A 51 5.81 -9.90 5.69
N GLN A 52 5.65 -8.58 5.76
CA GLN A 52 6.58 -7.69 6.48
C GLN A 52 6.59 -7.95 7.98
N ASP A 53 5.42 -8.20 8.59
CA ASP A 53 5.33 -8.52 10.02
C ASP A 53 5.95 -9.89 10.34
N ALA A 54 5.68 -10.91 9.51
CA ALA A 54 6.32 -12.21 9.60
C ALA A 54 7.85 -12.13 9.45
N ALA A 55 8.34 -11.36 8.47
CA ALA A 55 9.78 -11.13 8.28
C ALA A 55 10.40 -10.40 9.47
N ARG A 56 9.68 -9.43 10.06
CA ARG A 56 10.11 -8.70 11.25
C ARG A 56 10.21 -9.62 12.46
N LEU A 57 9.23 -10.50 12.64
CA LEU A 57 9.25 -11.52 13.69
C LEU A 57 10.44 -12.45 13.48
N VAL A 58 10.63 -13.03 12.29
CA VAL A 58 11.78 -13.91 11.97
C VAL A 58 13.11 -13.22 12.27
N ARG A 59 13.26 -11.95 11.87
CA ARG A 59 14.48 -11.17 12.15
C ARG A 59 14.68 -10.91 13.64
N ALA A 60 13.61 -10.73 14.43
CA ALA A 60 13.69 -10.53 15.87
C ALA A 60 14.08 -11.80 16.65
N GLN A 61 13.75 -12.99 16.13
CA GLN A 61 14.14 -14.28 16.74
C GLN A 61 15.52 -14.77 16.26
N ALA A 62 16.04 -14.21 15.16
CA ALA A 62 17.41 -14.41 14.69
C ALA A 62 18.41 -13.65 15.59
N THR A 63 18.60 -14.15 16.82
CA THR A 63 19.68 -13.70 17.70
C THR A 63 20.98 -14.35 17.22
N PRO A 64 22.07 -13.62 16.92
CA PRO A 64 23.35 -14.26 16.63
C PRO A 64 23.92 -14.84 17.92
N ALA A 65 23.68 -16.12 18.17
CA ALA A 65 24.34 -16.89 19.22
C ALA A 65 25.78 -17.20 18.79
N ALA A 66 26.67 -16.21 18.78
CA ALA A 66 28.12 -16.46 18.63
C ALA A 66 28.97 -15.23 18.98
N VAL A 67 29.03 -14.84 20.26
CA VAL A 67 30.26 -14.25 20.81
C VAL A 67 30.45 -14.79 22.22
N ALA A 68 31.17 -15.90 22.35
CA ALA A 68 32.07 -16.17 23.48
C ALA A 68 32.57 -17.63 23.42
N ARG A 69 33.79 -17.82 22.92
CA ARG A 69 34.83 -18.39 23.77
C ARG A 69 36.21 -18.15 23.15
N ALA A 70 36.85 -17.09 23.62
CA ALA A 70 38.29 -17.09 23.75
C ALA A 70 38.67 -18.22 24.72
N LEU A 71 39.65 -19.03 24.33
CA LEU A 71 40.77 -19.55 25.13
C LEU A 71 41.64 -20.42 24.23
#